data_AF-A0A2E3QWT5-F1
#
_entry.id   AF-A0A2E3QWT5-F1
#
_cell.length_a   1.000
_cell.length_b   1.000
_cell.length_c   1.000
_cell.angle_alpha   90.00
_cell.angle_beta   90.00
_cell.angle_gamma   90.00
#
_symmetry.space_group_name_H-M   'P 1'
#
loop_
_entity.id
_entity.type
_entity.pdbx_description
1 polymer ?
#
loop_
_entity_poly.entity_id
_entity_poly.type
_entity_poly.pdbx_seq_one_letter_code
_entity_poly.pdbx_strand_id
1 'polypeptide(L)' 'ALEVVRDHGVDLLGLLRRHASGDWGQVPEEDARLNDLALKHRARLLSAYDTAGGRLWVLTEADRSATTVLLPSEY' A
#
# COMPACT_ATOMS: atom_id res chain seq x y z
N ALA A 1 4.29 12.01 1.24
CA ALA A 1 5.00 10.75 0.90
C ALA A 1 6.25 10.89 0.03
N LEU A 2 6.24 11.68 -1.06
CA LEU A 2 7.38 11.74 -2.00
C LEU A 2 8.70 12.26 -1.37
N GLU A 3 8.61 13.21 -0.44
CA GLU A 3 9.78 13.70 0.30
C GLU A 3 10.39 12.59 1.16
N VAL A 4 9.55 11.87 1.92
CA VAL A 4 9.97 10.72 2.72
C VAL A 4 10.70 9.68 1.87
N VAL A 5 10.15 9.37 0.69
CA VAL A 5 10.78 8.43 -0.24
C VAL A 5 12.16 8.90 -0.68
N ARG A 6 12.25 10.16 -1.13
CA ARG A 6 13.49 10.74 -1.66
C ARG A 6 14.56 10.82 -0.58
N ASP A 7 14.19 11.34 0.58
CA ASP A 7 15.13 11.67 1.65
C ASP A 7 15.63 10.43 2.39
N HIS A 8 14.87 9.33 2.37
CA HIS A 8 15.24 8.06 3.01
C HIS A 8 15.57 6.93 2.01
N GLY A 9 15.63 7.23 0.71
CA GLY A 9 15.96 6.24 -0.33
C GLY A 9 15.02 5.05 -0.38
N VAL A 10 13.72 5.26 -0.14
CA VAL A 10 12.73 4.18 -0.12
C VAL A 10 12.54 3.61 -1.52
N ASP A 11 12.61 2.29 -1.66
CA ASP A 11 12.29 1.61 -2.93
C ASP A 11 10.77 1.56 -3.17
N LEU A 12 10.23 2.65 -3.72
CA LEU A 12 8.82 2.77 -4.10
C LEU A 12 8.37 1.63 -5.04
N LEU A 13 9.20 1.29 -6.03
CA LEU A 13 8.84 0.23 -6.99
C LEU A 13 8.79 -1.13 -6.30
N GLY A 14 9.68 -1.38 -5.35
CA GLY A 14 9.63 -2.55 -4.47
C GLY A 14 8.31 -2.64 -3.69
N LEU A 15 7.86 -1.54 -3.09
CA LEU A 15 6.58 -1.50 -2.37
C LEU A 15 5.39 -1.77 -3.30
N LEU A 16 5.37 -1.20 -4.50
CA LEU A 16 4.33 -1.44 -5.49
C LEU A 16 4.32 -2.90 -5.97
N ARG A 17 5.50 -3.53 -6.16
CA ARG A 17 5.59 -4.95 -6.52
C ARG A 17 5.05 -5.85 -5.43
N ARG A 18 5.37 -5.56 -4.16
CA ARG A 18 4.84 -6.29 -3.00
C ARG A 18 3.31 -6.19 -2.95
N HIS A 19 2.77 -4.98 -3.12
CA HIS A 19 1.32 -4.76 -3.17
C HIS A 19 0.66 -5.56 -4.29
N ALA A 20 1.26 -5.53 -5.48
CA ALA A 20 0.75 -6.27 -6.64
C ALA A 20 0.82 -7.80 -6.48
N SER A 21 1.76 -8.32 -5.67
CA SER A 21 1.87 -9.75 -5.38
C SER A 21 0.97 -10.22 -4.24
N GLY A 22 0.16 -9.34 -3.64
CA GLY A 22 -0.68 -9.66 -2.48
C GLY A 22 0.09 -9.71 -1.15
N ASP A 23 1.30 -9.15 -1.11
CA ASP A 23 1.99 -8.91 0.16
C ASP A 23 1.44 -7.60 0.75
N TRP A 24 0.48 -7.73 1.66
CA TRP A 24 -0.22 -6.59 2.25
C TRP A 24 0.60 -5.86 3.33
N GLY A 25 1.77 -6.38 3.69
CA GLY A 25 2.66 -5.82 4.69
C GLY A 25 2.06 -5.78 6.10
N GLN A 26 2.13 -4.62 6.74
CA GLN A 26 1.82 -4.34 8.13
C GLN A 26 0.36 -3.94 8.33
N VAL A 27 -0.54 -4.65 7.67
CA VAL A 27 -1.99 -4.58 7.94
C VAL A 27 -2.39 -5.72 8.87
N PRO A 28 -3.44 -5.56 9.70
CA PRO A 28 -4.03 -6.66 10.45
C PRO A 28 -4.40 -7.85 9.55
N GLU A 29 -4.39 -9.06 10.11
CA GLU A 29 -4.72 -10.27 9.34
C GLU A 29 -6.15 -10.22 8.76
N GLU A 30 -7.09 -9.62 9.48
CA GLU A 30 -8.45 -9.39 8.98
C GLU A 30 -8.48 -8.49 7.74
N ASP A 31 -7.70 -7.41 7.73
CA ASP A 31 -7.60 -6.49 6.59
C ASP A 31 -6.88 -7.14 5.40
N ALA A 32 -5.87 -7.96 5.66
CA ALA A 32 -5.24 -8.79 4.64
C ALA A 32 -6.26 -9.71 3.95
N ARG A 33 -7.11 -10.41 4.73
CA ARG A 33 -8.19 -11.25 4.18
C ARG A 33 -9.23 -10.42 3.43
N LEU A 34 -9.53 -9.21 3.90
CA LEU A 34 -10.42 -8.29 3.19
C LEU A 34 -9.82 -7.83 1.86
N ASN A 35 -8.52 -7.59 1.77
CA ASN A 35 -7.85 -7.31 0.49
C ASN A 35 -7.98 -8.50 -0.47
N ASP A 36 -7.75 -9.73 0.00
CA ASP A 36 -7.89 -10.94 -0.82
C ASP A 36 -9.32 -11.11 -1.35
N LEU A 37 -10.32 -10.76 -0.53
CA LEU A 37 -11.72 -10.74 -0.95
C LEU A 37 -11.98 -9.59 -1.94
N ALA A 38 -11.44 -8.41 -1.67
CA ALA A 38 -11.58 -7.21 -2.50
C ALA A 38 -11.02 -7.39 -3.92
N LEU A 39 -10.03 -8.29 -4.11
CA LEU A 39 -9.57 -8.71 -5.43
C LEU A 39 -10.70 -9.33 -6.27
N LYS A 40 -11.61 -10.09 -5.66
CA LYS A 40 -12.74 -10.76 -6.34
C LYS A 40 -13.95 -9.83 -6.50
N HIS A 41 -14.15 -8.93 -5.55
CA HIS A 41 -15.35 -8.09 -5.49
C HIS A 41 -15.13 -6.65 -5.97
N ARG A 42 -13.96 -6.34 -6.54
CA ARG A 42 -13.59 -4.99 -7.00
C ARG A 42 -13.80 -3.92 -5.93
N ALA A 43 -13.27 -4.17 -4.74
CA ALA A 43 -13.19 -3.17 -3.68
C ALA A 43 -11.77 -2.60 -3.58
N ARG A 44 -11.61 -1.47 -2.89
CA ARG A 44 -10.31 -0.83 -2.65
C ARG A 44 -9.37 -1.78 -1.92
N LEU A 45 -8.09 -1.74 -2.28
CA LEU A 45 -7.02 -2.47 -1.62
C LEU A 45 -6.16 -1.50 -0.81
N LEU A 46 -5.65 -1.94 0.34
CA LEU A 46 -4.73 -1.16 1.16
C LEU A 46 -3.59 -2.04 1.69
N SER A 47 -2.36 -1.61 1.46
CA SER A 47 -1.17 -2.18 2.12
C SER A 47 -0.47 -1.14 2.93
N ALA A 48 0.21 -1.58 3.99
CA ALA A 48 1.03 -0.73 4.81
C ALA A 48 2.46 -1.29 4.87
N TYR A 49 3.47 -0.46 4.69
CA TYR A 49 4.87 -0.88 4.75
C TYR A 49 5.65 0.06 5.66
N ASP A 50 6.36 -0.53 6.62
CA ASP A 50 7.31 0.22 7.43
C ASP A 50 8.62 0.40 6.66
N THR A 51 9.06 1.65 6.54
CA THR A 51 10.27 2.04 5.82
C THR A 51 11.19 2.84 6.73
N ALA A 52 12.42 3.11 6.28
CA ALA A 52 13.36 3.96 7.01
C ALA A 52 12.82 5.39 7.28
N GLY A 53 11.90 5.87 6.44
CA GLY A 53 11.27 7.19 6.60
C GLY A 53 9.90 7.15 7.27
N GLY A 54 9.53 6.01 7.88
CA GLY A 54 8.23 5.79 8.51
C GLY A 54 7.30 4.91 7.69
N ARG A 55 6.06 4.77 8.16
CA ARG A 55 5.04 3.95 7.52
C ARG A 55 4.51 4.63 6.26
N LEU A 56 4.44 3.89 5.17
CA LEU A 56 3.76 4.28 3.94
C LEU A 56 2.58 3.36 3.68
N TRP A 57 1.49 3.92 3.16
CA TRP A 57 0.35 3.19 2.66
C TRP A 57 0.37 3.15 1.14
N VAL A 58 -0.01 2.01 0.58
CA VAL A 58 -0.23 1.81 -0.86
C VAL A 58 -1.69 1.43 -1.03
N LEU A 59 -2.46 2.29 -1.70
CA LEU A 59 -3.88 2.07 -1.94
C LEU A 59 -4.15 1.91 -3.43
N THR A 60 -4.97 0.93 -3.79
CA THR A 60 -5.46 0.78 -5.17
C THR A 60 -6.99 0.90 -5.16
N GLU A 61 -7.53 1.80 -5.99
CA GLU A 61 -8.96 2.05 -6.04
C GLU A 61 -9.77 0.82 -6.50
N ALA A 62 -11.06 0.80 -6.15
CA ALA A 62 -12.00 -0.29 -6.42
C ALA A 62 -12.04 -0.69 -7.91
N ASP A 63 -12.01 0.31 -8.80
CA ASP A 63 -11.98 0.15 -10.25
C ASP A 63 -10.57 -0.08 -10.83
N ARG A 64 -9.54 -0.12 -9.98
CA ARG A 64 -8.12 -0.24 -10.34
C ARG A 64 -7.61 0.89 -11.24
N SER A 65 -8.30 2.03 -11.27
CA SER A 65 -7.92 3.19 -12.09
C SER A 65 -6.64 3.88 -11.62
N ALA A 66 -6.34 3.79 -10.32
CA ALA A 66 -5.19 4.42 -9.71
C ALA A 66 -4.64 3.59 -8.55
N THR A 67 -3.32 3.67 -8.40
CA THR A 67 -2.60 3.23 -7.20
C THR A 67 -1.83 4.42 -6.64
N THR A 68 -2.09 4.75 -5.37
CA THR A 68 -1.53 5.92 -4.69
C THR A 68 -0.68 5.48 -3.51
N VAL A 69 0.49 6.09 -3.36
CA VAL A 69 1.35 5.91 -2.19
C VAL A 69 1.27 7.17 -1.33
N LEU A 70 0.90 7.03 -0.06
CA LEU A 70 0.72 8.14 0.87
C LEU A 70 1.17 7.80 2.30
N LEU A 71 1.43 8.82 3.10
CA LEU A 71 1.65 8.70 4.54
C LEU A 71 0.31 8.48 5.25
N PRO A 72 0.25 7.76 6.38
CA PRO A 72 -0.98 7.63 7.17
C PRO A 72 -1.63 8.96 7.55
N SER A 73 -0.85 10.04 7.65
CA SER A 73 -1.34 11.39 7.95
C SER A 73 -1.88 12.17 6.74
N GLU A 74 -1.65 11.67 5.53
CA GLU A 74 -2.17 12.26 4.27
C GLU A 74 -3.54 11.68 3.88
N TYR A 75 -4.05 10.73 4.66
CA TYR A 75 -5.38 10.13 4.54
C TYR A 75 -6.37 10.81 5.49
#